data_AF-A0ABD5TVZ7-F1
#
_entry.id   AF-A0ABD5TVZ7-F1
#
_cell.length_a   1.000
_cell.length_b   1.000
_cell.length_c   1.000
_cell.angle_alpha   90.00
_cell.angle_beta   90.00
_cell.angle_gamma   90.00
#
_symmetry.space_group_name_H-M   'P 1'
#
loop_
_entity.id
_entity.type
_entity.pdbx_description
1 polymer ?
#
loop_
_entity_poly.entity_id
_entity_poly.type
_entity_poly.pdbx_seq_one_letter_code
_entity_poly.pdbx_strand_id
1 'polypeptide(L)'
;MEYRRTAVIKLDTPEGADDSLRETVEQFNHCANTASEWCWHGDDGYHVTSKAKAERALYDRLRDETDLTANLVQKGIRRAVEAVKSGVSRLERGENTSQPHFSADSAVYDKRSATFHRDHVSLSTIDGRVECDYILPDDSETPPTKYVSDEDFAFRMAHLQYRDGDWHLHASMRKVEADEDSSESESKHRTVLGVDLGVNNLAVASTGRFWSADEFNHWRREYETRRASLQQCGSRHAHENIESVGQ
;
A
#
# COMPACT_ATOMS: atom_id res chain seq x y z
N MET A 1 9.54 4.07 -24.10
CA MET A 1 8.41 3.41 -23.39
C MET A 1 8.53 3.63 -21.87
N GLU A 2 7.43 3.81 -21.12
CA GLU A 2 7.47 3.97 -19.63
C GLU A 2 7.16 2.64 -18.92
N TYR A 3 8.05 2.19 -18.04
CA TYR A 3 7.84 1.02 -17.19
C TYR A 3 7.71 1.43 -15.73
N ARG A 4 6.72 0.84 -15.04
CA ARG A 4 6.55 0.93 -13.59
C ARG A 4 6.75 -0.43 -12.97
N ARG A 5 7.56 -0.49 -11.92
CA ARG A 5 7.86 -1.71 -11.16
C ARG A 5 7.85 -1.39 -9.66
N THR A 6 7.62 -2.40 -8.84
CA THR A 6 7.74 -2.29 -7.39
C THR A 6 8.90 -3.17 -6.94
N ALA A 7 9.89 -2.58 -6.28
CA ALA A 7 10.93 -3.31 -5.58
C ALA A 7 10.49 -3.47 -4.12
N VAL A 8 10.47 -4.70 -3.60
CA VAL A 8 10.25 -4.98 -2.17
C VAL A 8 11.63 -5.18 -1.56
N ILE A 9 12.05 -4.24 -0.73
CA ILE A 9 13.42 -4.16 -0.20
C ILE A 9 13.34 -4.29 1.31
N LYS A 10 14.02 -5.27 1.90
CA LYS A 10 14.18 -5.34 3.35
C LYS A 10 15.17 -4.27 3.79
N LEU A 11 14.89 -3.61 4.92
CA LEU A 11 15.73 -2.55 5.47
C LEU A 11 16.57 -3.09 6.63
N ASP A 12 17.87 -2.82 6.59
CA ASP A 12 18.71 -2.91 7.78
C ASP A 12 18.48 -1.63 8.59
N THR A 13 17.86 -1.81 9.76
CA THR A 13 17.36 -0.70 10.58
C THR A 13 18.33 -0.48 11.74
N PRO A 14 18.92 0.72 11.89
CA PRO A 14 19.84 1.00 12.98
C PRO A 14 19.23 0.76 14.36
N GLU A 15 20.07 0.43 15.34
CA GLU A 15 19.63 0.26 16.71
C GLU A 15 18.94 1.54 17.23
N GLY A 16 17.76 1.39 17.82
CA GLY A 16 16.92 2.50 18.31
C GLY A 16 16.02 3.16 17.27
N ALA A 17 16.15 2.85 15.98
CA ALA A 17 15.28 3.44 14.95
C ALA A 17 13.88 2.79 14.85
N ASP A 18 13.71 1.57 15.36
CA ASP A 18 12.42 0.85 15.32
C ASP A 18 11.30 1.66 16.01
N ASP A 19 11.57 2.17 17.20
CA ASP A 19 10.60 2.94 17.99
C ASP A 19 10.15 4.20 17.25
N SER A 20 11.08 4.99 16.71
CA SER A 20 10.76 6.19 15.93
C SER A 20 9.97 5.87 14.66
N LEU A 21 10.27 4.75 13.97
CA LEU A 21 9.52 4.33 12.77
C LEU A 21 8.10 3.86 13.12
N ARG A 22 7.94 3.10 14.21
CA ARG A 22 6.62 2.66 14.71
C ARG A 22 5.75 3.84 15.09
N GLU A 23 6.26 4.73 15.94
CA GLU A 23 5.52 5.92 16.38
C GLU A 23 5.14 6.80 15.18
N THR A 24 6.05 6.95 14.21
CA THR A 24 5.73 7.66 12.95
C THR A 24 4.57 7.00 12.20
N VAL A 25 4.52 5.67 12.14
CA VAL A 25 3.43 4.92 11.49
C VAL A 25 2.12 5.04 12.28
N GLU A 26 2.18 4.99 13.61
CA GLU A 26 1.01 5.16 14.48
C GLU A 26 0.37 6.55 14.29
N GLN A 27 1.17 7.61 14.34
CA GLN A 27 0.68 8.98 14.08
C GLN A 27 0.21 9.16 12.63
N PHE A 28 0.84 8.48 11.66
CA PHE A 28 0.38 8.49 10.27
C PHE A 28 -1.00 7.83 10.13
N ASN A 29 -1.23 6.72 10.84
CA ASN A 29 -2.53 6.06 10.90
C ASN A 29 -3.57 6.92 11.63
N HIS A 30 -3.20 7.64 12.70
CA HIS A 30 -4.06 8.64 13.34
C HIS A 30 -4.56 9.70 12.34
N CYS A 31 -3.66 10.26 11.54
CA CYS A 31 -4.02 11.20 10.48
C CYS A 31 -4.98 10.58 9.45
N ALA A 32 -4.70 9.34 9.02
CA ALA A 32 -5.52 8.65 8.03
C ALA A 32 -6.92 8.29 8.59
N ASN A 33 -7.02 7.82 9.82
CA ASN A 33 -8.29 7.45 10.45
C ASN A 33 -9.14 8.68 10.76
N THR A 34 -8.55 9.74 11.29
CA THR A 34 -9.24 11.03 11.51
C THR A 34 -9.78 11.60 10.20
N ALA A 35 -8.99 11.53 9.12
CA ALA A 35 -9.44 11.95 7.80
C ALA A 35 -10.51 11.03 7.22
N SER A 36 -10.46 9.72 7.50
CA SER A 36 -11.47 8.76 7.04
C SER A 36 -12.82 9.04 7.68
N GLU A 37 -12.84 9.21 9.00
CA GLU A 37 -14.03 9.59 9.78
C GLU A 37 -14.63 10.90 9.26
N TRP A 38 -13.79 11.92 9.07
CA TRP A 38 -14.26 13.22 8.60
C TRP A 38 -14.78 13.17 7.15
N CYS A 39 -14.17 12.36 6.28
CA CYS A 39 -14.60 12.24 4.89
C CYS A 39 -15.83 11.33 4.74
N TRP A 40 -16.09 10.43 5.69
CA TRP A 40 -17.14 9.43 5.61
C TRP A 40 -18.38 9.85 6.40
N HIS A 41 -19.34 10.45 5.70
CA HIS A 41 -20.68 10.67 6.23
C HIS A 41 -21.55 9.48 5.81
N GLY A 42 -22.31 8.85 6.71
CA GLY A 42 -23.17 7.70 6.36
C GLY A 42 -24.24 8.02 5.30
N ASP A 43 -25.22 7.14 5.12
CA ASP A 43 -26.22 7.21 4.04
C ASP A 43 -27.02 8.53 3.99
N ASP A 44 -27.00 9.32 5.06
CA ASP A 44 -27.69 10.60 5.20
C ASP A 44 -26.87 11.83 4.75
N GLY A 45 -25.63 11.67 4.28
CA GLY A 45 -24.72 12.78 3.94
C GLY A 45 -23.81 12.55 2.73
N TYR A 46 -23.17 13.62 2.24
CA TYR A 46 -22.27 13.56 1.09
C TYR A 46 -20.83 13.26 1.51
N HIS A 47 -20.32 12.06 1.20
CA HIS A 47 -18.91 11.70 1.39
C HIS A 47 -17.96 12.71 0.71
N VAL A 48 -16.84 13.04 1.36
CA VAL A 48 -15.83 13.94 0.80
C VAL A 48 -14.72 13.15 0.11
N THR A 49 -14.63 13.28 -1.22
CA THR A 49 -13.61 12.61 -2.05
C THR A 49 -12.54 13.58 -2.60
N SER A 50 -12.59 14.86 -2.19
CA SER A 50 -11.64 15.89 -2.63
C SER A 50 -10.49 16.04 -1.64
N LYS A 51 -9.28 15.72 -2.10
CA LYS A 51 -8.03 15.87 -1.33
C LYS A 51 -7.83 17.30 -0.81
N ALA A 52 -8.01 18.29 -1.69
CA ALA A 52 -7.82 19.69 -1.32
C ALA A 52 -8.85 20.18 -0.29
N LYS A 53 -10.08 19.62 -0.30
CA LYS A 53 -11.10 19.94 0.70
C LYS A 53 -10.74 19.33 2.05
N ALA A 54 -10.36 18.05 2.07
CA ALA A 54 -9.95 17.35 3.30
C ALA A 54 -8.69 17.97 3.91
N GLU A 55 -7.65 18.25 3.12
CA GLU A 55 -6.42 18.88 3.60
C GLU A 55 -6.69 20.27 4.21
N ARG A 56 -7.49 21.12 3.55
CA ARG A 56 -7.83 22.45 4.10
C ARG A 56 -8.60 22.36 5.42
N ALA A 57 -9.41 21.32 5.60
CA ALA A 57 -10.21 21.14 6.81
C ALA A 57 -9.44 20.54 7.99
N LEU A 58 -8.45 19.69 7.70
CA LEU A 58 -7.84 18.82 8.72
C LEU A 58 -6.35 19.10 8.98
N TYR A 59 -5.64 19.73 8.05
CA TYR A 59 -4.18 19.84 8.12
C TYR A 59 -3.70 20.57 9.38
N ASP A 60 -4.23 21.74 9.69
CA ASP A 60 -3.74 22.54 10.83
C ASP A 60 -3.93 21.79 12.16
N ARG A 61 -5.13 21.23 12.37
CA ARG A 61 -5.43 20.39 13.53
C ARG A 61 -4.49 19.18 13.64
N LEU A 62 -4.35 18.41 12.56
CA LEU A 62 -3.50 17.21 12.58
C LEU A 62 -2.02 17.55 12.70
N ARG A 63 -1.60 18.73 12.24
CA ARG A 63 -0.23 19.22 12.42
C ARG A 63 0.07 19.57 13.87
N ASP A 64 -0.92 20.04 14.63
CA ASP A 64 -0.82 20.34 16.06
C ASP A 64 -0.93 19.08 16.93
N GLU A 65 -1.67 18.06 16.48
CA GLU A 65 -1.85 16.80 17.20
C GLU A 65 -0.72 15.78 17.00
N THR A 66 0.20 16.02 16.04
CA THR A 66 1.26 15.06 15.67
C THR A 66 2.62 15.71 15.54
N ASP A 67 3.67 14.93 15.76
CA ASP A 67 5.08 15.34 15.57
C ASP A 67 5.55 15.10 14.13
N LEU A 68 4.68 14.55 13.27
CA LEU A 68 4.96 14.28 11.87
C LEU A 68 5.41 15.52 11.09
N THR A 69 6.27 15.29 10.09
CA THR A 69 6.53 16.33 9.10
C THR A 69 5.26 16.70 8.34
N ALA A 70 5.18 17.95 7.85
CA ALA A 70 4.02 18.44 7.11
C ALA A 70 3.63 17.54 5.92
N ASN A 71 4.63 16.92 5.26
CA ASN A 71 4.37 16.02 4.15
C ASN A 71 3.67 14.72 4.61
N LEU A 72 4.10 14.13 5.73
CA LEU A 72 3.52 12.90 6.26
C LEU A 72 2.07 13.11 6.72
N VAL A 73 1.77 14.23 7.38
CA VAL A 73 0.38 14.62 7.73
C VAL A 73 -0.50 14.65 6.48
N GLN A 74 -0.07 15.38 5.45
CA GLN A 74 -0.80 15.46 4.18
C GLN A 74 -0.97 14.09 3.50
N LYS A 75 0.04 13.21 3.59
CA LYS A 75 -0.03 11.86 3.02
C LYS A 75 -1.00 10.96 3.77
N GLY A 76 -1.08 11.07 5.10
CA GLY A 76 -2.10 10.40 5.92
C GLY A 76 -3.51 10.80 5.48
N ILE A 77 -3.78 12.10 5.37
CA ILE A 77 -5.06 12.62 4.89
C ILE A 77 -5.38 12.08 3.48
N ARG A 78 -4.42 12.16 2.55
CA ARG A 78 -4.61 11.68 1.17
C ARG A 78 -4.88 10.18 1.08
N ARG A 79 -4.25 9.37 1.94
CA ARG A 79 -4.51 7.92 2.00
C ARG A 79 -5.97 7.64 2.33
N ALA A 80 -6.52 8.37 3.29
CA ALA A 80 -7.93 8.26 3.67
C ALA A 80 -8.87 8.64 2.52
N VAL A 81 -8.62 9.79 1.88
CA VAL A 81 -9.46 10.28 0.78
C VAL A 81 -9.50 9.31 -0.40
N GLU A 82 -8.38 8.68 -0.77
CA GLU A 82 -8.37 7.67 -1.83
C GLU A 82 -9.17 6.41 -1.46
N ALA A 83 -9.08 5.96 -0.20
CA ALA A 83 -9.87 4.83 0.27
C ALA A 83 -11.37 5.15 0.32
N VAL A 84 -11.74 6.35 0.82
CA VAL A 84 -13.13 6.82 0.83
C VAL A 84 -13.67 6.93 -0.59
N LYS A 85 -12.89 7.48 -1.52
CA LYS A 85 -13.27 7.53 -2.93
C LYS A 85 -13.54 6.14 -3.50
N SER A 86 -12.71 5.15 -3.19
CA SER A 86 -12.94 3.76 -3.58
C SER A 86 -14.23 3.21 -2.97
N GLY A 87 -14.50 3.48 -1.69
CA GLY A 87 -15.73 3.09 -1.01
C GLY A 87 -16.97 3.73 -1.63
N VAL A 88 -16.94 5.03 -1.95
CA VAL A 88 -18.03 5.73 -2.63
C VAL A 88 -18.33 5.08 -3.99
N SER A 89 -17.30 4.75 -4.78
CA SER A 89 -17.50 4.04 -6.05
C SER A 89 -18.03 2.60 -5.88
N ARG A 90 -17.93 1.99 -4.70
CA ARG A 90 -18.64 0.73 -4.37
C ARG A 90 -20.11 0.98 -4.10
N LEU A 91 -20.43 1.99 -3.28
CA LEU A 91 -21.81 2.39 -2.99
C LEU A 91 -22.58 2.80 -4.25
N GLU A 92 -21.95 3.55 -5.16
CA GLU A 92 -22.52 3.93 -6.46
C GLU A 92 -22.87 2.71 -7.34
N ARG A 93 -22.19 1.58 -7.14
CA ARG A 93 -22.46 0.30 -7.83
C ARG A 93 -23.43 -0.59 -7.05
N GLY A 94 -24.00 -0.11 -5.93
CA GLY A 94 -24.88 -0.87 -5.05
C GLY A 94 -24.15 -1.95 -4.24
N GLU A 95 -22.83 -1.89 -4.13
CA GLU A 95 -22.03 -2.81 -3.32
C GLU A 95 -21.95 -2.33 -1.87
N ASN A 96 -22.11 -3.26 -0.92
CA ASN A 96 -21.93 -2.97 0.50
C ASN A 96 -20.46 -2.65 0.79
N THR A 97 -20.23 -1.54 1.50
CA THR A 97 -18.93 -1.18 2.03
C THR A 97 -19.10 -0.36 3.30
N SER A 98 -18.01 -0.04 3.98
CA SER A 98 -18.01 0.69 5.24
C SER A 98 -16.92 1.74 5.21
N GLN A 99 -16.95 2.64 6.20
CA GLN A 99 -15.87 3.58 6.45
C GLN A 99 -14.51 2.85 6.45
N PRO A 100 -13.53 3.32 5.66
CA PRO A 100 -12.18 2.79 5.73
C PRO A 100 -11.56 2.99 7.12
N HIS A 101 -10.89 1.96 7.64
CA HIS A 101 -10.10 2.04 8.86
C HIS A 101 -8.70 1.49 8.58
N PHE A 102 -7.68 2.19 9.05
CA PHE A 102 -6.27 1.89 8.82
C PHE A 102 -5.63 1.41 10.12
N SER A 103 -5.28 0.13 10.16
CA SER A 103 -4.56 -0.51 11.27
C SER A 103 -3.28 -1.21 10.82
N ALA A 104 -2.92 -1.11 9.54
CA ALA A 104 -1.71 -1.71 9.02
C ALA A 104 -0.50 -0.86 9.41
N ASP A 105 0.57 -1.50 9.88
CA ASP A 105 1.84 -0.88 10.25
C ASP A 105 2.57 -0.37 8.99
N SER A 106 2.07 0.72 8.43
CA SER A 106 2.51 1.21 7.13
C SER A 106 2.35 2.72 6.96
N ALA A 107 3.34 3.35 6.34
CA ALA A 107 3.32 4.77 5.99
C ALA A 107 3.75 4.97 4.53
N VAL A 108 3.33 6.09 3.93
CA VAL A 108 3.62 6.42 2.53
C VAL A 108 4.65 7.54 2.47
N TYR A 109 5.78 7.25 1.83
CA TYR A 109 6.89 8.18 1.64
C TYR A 109 7.01 8.60 0.17
N ASP A 110 7.23 9.89 -0.08
CA ASP A 110 7.62 10.40 -1.39
C ASP A 110 8.93 11.17 -1.30
N LYS A 111 9.41 11.75 -2.41
CA LYS A 111 10.68 12.50 -2.45
C LYS A 111 10.76 13.72 -1.52
N ARG A 112 9.67 14.12 -0.86
CA ARG A 112 9.65 15.21 0.13
C ARG A 112 9.81 14.69 1.56
N SER A 113 9.41 13.44 1.83
CA SER A 113 9.53 12.77 3.14
C SER A 113 10.64 11.72 3.16
N ALA A 114 11.17 11.31 2.02
CA ALA A 114 12.27 10.37 1.91
C ALA A 114 13.29 10.77 0.83
N THR A 115 14.55 10.46 1.09
CA THR A 115 15.62 10.51 0.09
C THR A 115 16.01 9.07 -0.23
N PHE A 116 15.83 8.66 -1.48
CA PHE A 116 16.13 7.30 -1.93
C PHE A 116 17.51 7.29 -2.59
N HIS A 117 18.45 6.59 -1.99
CA HIS A 117 19.77 6.30 -2.57
C HIS A 117 19.74 4.90 -3.21
N ARG A 118 20.87 4.46 -3.76
CA ARG A 118 21.01 3.15 -4.42
C ARG A 118 21.32 2.03 -3.42
N ASP A 119 21.86 2.40 -2.28
CA ASP A 119 22.34 1.52 -1.22
C ASP A 119 21.54 1.67 0.08
N HIS A 120 20.90 2.83 0.29
CA HIS A 120 20.12 3.11 1.50
C HIS A 120 18.95 4.08 1.23
N VAL A 121 18.09 4.28 2.24
CA VAL A 121 17.04 5.29 2.25
C VAL A 121 17.11 6.14 3.50
N SER A 122 16.93 7.45 3.36
CA SER A 122 16.75 8.38 4.49
C SER A 122 15.27 8.74 4.63
N LEU A 123 14.63 8.27 5.70
CA LEU A 123 13.20 8.47 6.00
C LEU A 123 13.03 9.56 7.05
N SER A 124 12.09 10.50 6.83
CA SER A 124 11.68 11.43 7.88
C SER A 124 10.79 10.72 8.90
N THR A 125 11.09 10.86 10.17
CA THR A 125 10.31 10.34 11.30
C THR A 125 9.85 11.48 12.21
N ILE A 126 9.18 11.15 13.31
CA ILE A 126 8.87 12.09 14.39
C ILE A 126 10.14 12.63 15.09
N ASP A 127 11.22 11.84 15.12
CA ASP A 127 12.49 12.17 15.81
C ASP A 127 13.61 12.60 14.85
N GLY A 128 13.26 13.11 13.67
CA GLY A 128 14.22 13.56 12.68
C GLY A 128 14.30 12.64 11.47
N ARG A 129 15.51 12.21 11.09
CA ARG A 129 15.70 11.30 9.94
C ARG A 129 16.43 10.05 10.37
N VAL A 130 15.95 8.91 9.87
CA VAL A 130 16.58 7.61 10.02
C VAL A 130 17.11 7.18 8.65
N GLU A 131 18.36 6.73 8.62
CA GLU A 131 18.96 6.09 7.44
C GLU A 131 18.89 4.57 7.62
N CYS A 132 18.37 3.88 6.62
CA CYS A 132 18.26 2.43 6.60
C CYS A 132 18.95 1.89 5.35
N ASP A 133 19.90 0.97 5.52
CA ASP A 133 20.56 0.32 4.41
C ASP A 133 19.63 -0.72 3.76
N TYR A 134 19.84 -0.99 2.47
CA TYR A 134 19.08 -1.99 1.75
C TYR A 134 19.71 -3.38 1.91
N ILE A 135 18.91 -4.33 2.37
CA ILE A 135 19.24 -5.75 2.31
C ILE A 135 18.70 -6.29 0.98
N LEU A 136 19.57 -6.36 -0.01
CA LEU A 136 19.27 -6.85 -1.35
C LEU A 136 19.73 -8.30 -1.52
N PRO A 137 18.97 -9.14 -2.25
CA PRO A 137 19.43 -10.46 -2.65
C PRO A 137 20.73 -10.39 -3.49
N ASP A 138 21.63 -11.36 -3.29
CA ASP A 138 22.91 -11.44 -3.99
C ASP A 138 22.76 -11.59 -5.52
N ASP A 139 21.66 -12.20 -5.97
CA ASP A 139 21.36 -12.38 -7.39
C ASP A 139 20.90 -11.07 -8.02
N SER A 140 21.70 -10.54 -8.95
CA SER A 140 21.44 -9.30 -9.67
C SER A 140 20.18 -9.32 -10.53
N GLU A 141 19.71 -10.50 -10.95
CA GLU A 141 18.46 -10.63 -11.72
C GLU A 141 17.22 -10.63 -10.83
N THR A 142 17.38 -10.80 -9.52
CA THR A 142 16.27 -10.76 -8.58
C THR A 142 15.68 -9.33 -8.55
N PRO A 143 14.34 -9.16 -8.72
CA PRO A 143 13.73 -7.87 -9.02
C PRO A 143 14.16 -6.67 -8.15
N PRO A 144 14.18 -6.72 -6.80
CA PRO A 144 14.67 -5.60 -6.01
C PRO A 144 16.11 -5.20 -6.36
N THR A 145 17.04 -6.16 -6.42
CA THR A 145 18.45 -5.90 -6.80
C THR A 145 18.55 -5.34 -8.22
N LYS A 146 17.84 -5.94 -9.17
CA LYS A 146 17.81 -5.49 -10.57
C LYS A 146 17.37 -4.04 -10.72
N TYR A 147 16.26 -3.66 -10.08
CA TYR A 147 15.71 -2.31 -10.23
C TYR A 147 16.48 -1.26 -9.44
N VAL A 148 17.07 -1.64 -8.31
CA VAL A 148 17.88 -0.73 -7.50
C VAL A 148 19.23 -0.47 -8.17
N SER A 149 19.86 -1.48 -8.78
CA SER A 149 21.16 -1.34 -9.44
C SER A 149 21.10 -0.73 -10.85
N ASP A 150 19.96 -0.82 -11.54
CA ASP A 150 19.77 -0.22 -12.87
C ASP A 150 19.49 1.30 -12.75
N GLU A 151 20.41 2.12 -13.26
CA GLU A 151 20.32 3.58 -13.19
C GLU A 151 19.12 4.16 -13.95
N ASP A 152 18.63 3.46 -14.95
CA ASP A 152 17.47 3.90 -15.74
C ASP A 152 16.18 3.83 -14.93
N PHE A 153 16.14 3.00 -13.87
CA PHE A 153 15.04 3.00 -12.91
C PHE A 153 15.23 4.11 -11.89
N ALA A 154 14.24 5.00 -11.80
CA ALA A 154 14.18 6.07 -10.82
C ALA A 154 13.14 5.79 -9.75
N PHE A 155 13.52 5.93 -8.48
CA PHE A 155 12.60 5.94 -7.35
C PHE A 155 11.56 7.07 -7.49
N ARG A 156 10.31 6.79 -7.13
CA ARG A 156 9.20 7.77 -7.14
C ARG A 156 8.64 8.00 -5.75
N MET A 157 8.23 6.92 -5.10
CA MET A 157 7.60 6.89 -3.78
C MET A 157 7.75 5.49 -3.23
N ALA A 158 7.48 5.30 -1.94
CA ALA A 158 7.50 4.01 -1.31
C ALA A 158 6.42 3.87 -0.25
N HIS A 159 6.01 2.63 0.00
CA HIS A 159 5.25 2.27 1.18
C HIS A 159 6.21 1.57 2.15
N LEU A 160 6.46 2.20 3.29
CA LEU A 160 7.12 1.54 4.42
C LEU A 160 6.11 0.60 5.07
N GLN A 161 6.51 -0.64 5.36
CA GLN A 161 5.66 -1.66 5.96
C GLN A 161 6.46 -2.47 6.98
N TYR A 162 5.90 -2.65 8.18
CA TYR A 162 6.46 -3.56 9.17
C TYR A 162 5.81 -4.93 9.02
N ARG A 163 6.63 -5.99 8.91
CA ARG A 163 6.17 -7.39 8.85
C ARG A 163 7.20 -8.33 9.46
N ASP A 164 6.73 -9.29 10.25
CA ASP A 164 7.52 -10.41 10.75
C ASP A 164 8.83 -10.03 11.48
N GLY A 165 8.85 -8.89 12.18
CA GLY A 165 10.05 -8.41 12.87
C GLY A 165 10.83 -7.34 12.10
N ASP A 166 10.53 -7.13 10.82
CA ASP A 166 11.38 -6.40 9.90
C ASP A 166 10.65 -5.30 9.14
N TRP A 167 11.38 -4.23 8.84
CA TRP A 167 10.91 -3.15 7.97
C TRP A 167 11.18 -3.46 6.50
N HIS A 168 10.16 -3.20 5.67
CA HIS A 168 10.21 -3.39 4.23
C HIS A 168 9.78 -2.12 3.51
N LEU A 169 10.55 -1.75 2.49
CA LEU A 169 10.27 -0.66 1.59
C LEU A 169 9.71 -1.20 0.28
N HIS A 170 8.43 -0.96 0.04
CA HIS A 170 7.79 -1.24 -1.25
C HIS A 170 7.99 -0.02 -2.15
N ALA A 171 9.15 0.06 -2.81
CA ALA A 171 9.57 1.19 -3.62
C ALA A 171 8.98 1.14 -5.03
N SER A 172 8.26 2.19 -5.43
CA SER A 172 7.78 2.38 -6.80
C SER A 172 8.90 2.96 -7.66
N MET A 173 9.31 2.19 -8.65
CA MET A 173 10.39 2.47 -9.59
C MET A 173 9.82 2.80 -10.97
N ARG A 174 10.43 3.77 -11.66
CA ARG A 174 10.03 4.17 -13.02
C ARG A 174 11.24 4.22 -13.95
N LYS A 175 11.17 3.50 -15.07
CA LYS A 175 12.13 3.58 -16.17
C LYS A 175 11.50 4.25 -17.39
N VAL A 176 12.21 5.19 -18.01
CA VAL A 176 11.80 5.83 -19.26
C VAL A 176 12.87 5.49 -20.30
N GLU A 177 12.54 4.59 -21.22
CA GLU A 177 13.40 4.33 -22.38
C GLU A 177 13.20 5.48 -23.38
N ALA A 178 14.28 6.20 -23.68
CA ALA A 178 14.34 7.09 -24.83
C ALA A 178 14.29 6.23 -26.11
N ASP A 179 13.50 6.65 -27.10
CA ASP A 179 13.57 6.04 -28.42
C ASP A 179 14.93 6.42 -29.03
N GLU A 180 15.95 5.58 -28.83
CA GLU A 180 17.16 5.63 -29.64
C GLU A 180 16.77 5.23 -31.06
N ASP A 181 16.97 6.18 -31.98
CA ASP A 181 16.81 6.09 -33.44
C ASP A 181 16.41 4.70 -33.94
N SER A 182 15.10 4.46 -34.03
CA SER A 182 14.58 3.27 -34.69
C SER A 182 14.90 3.39 -36.18
N SER A 183 16.09 2.95 -36.59
CA SER A 183 16.34 2.53 -37.96
C SER A 183 15.21 1.59 -38.33
N GLU A 184 14.46 1.97 -39.36
CA GLU A 184 13.35 1.25 -39.93
C GLU A 184 13.61 -0.26 -39.97
N SER A 185 13.00 -0.99 -39.03
CA SER A 185 12.65 -2.37 -39.28
C SER A 185 11.32 -2.65 -38.60
N GLU A 186 10.31 -2.78 -39.45
CA GLU A 186 8.98 -3.20 -39.11
C GLU A 186 9.02 -4.54 -38.32
N SER A 187 8.94 -4.48 -36.99
CA SER A 187 8.34 -5.56 -36.21
C SER A 187 7.17 -5.00 -35.42
N LYS A 188 6.00 -5.15 -36.06
CA LYS A 188 4.68 -4.68 -35.67
C LYS A 188 4.28 -5.25 -34.30
N HIS A 189 3.82 -4.35 -33.41
CA HIS A 189 3.06 -4.61 -32.18
C HIS A 189 3.73 -5.51 -31.11
N ARG A 190 4.55 -4.93 -30.23
CA ARG A 190 4.78 -5.49 -28.89
C ARG A 190 3.54 -5.27 -28.03
N THR A 191 2.68 -6.28 -27.93
CA THR A 191 1.49 -6.27 -27.06
C THR A 191 1.91 -6.24 -25.59
N VAL A 192 1.59 -5.15 -24.90
CA VAL A 192 1.85 -4.98 -23.47
C VAL A 192 0.63 -5.46 -22.68
N LEU A 193 0.83 -6.43 -21.80
CA LEU A 193 -0.19 -6.92 -20.86
C LEU A 193 0.07 -6.32 -19.47
N GLY A 194 -0.58 -5.21 -19.16
CA GLY A 194 -0.60 -4.68 -17.78
C GLY A 194 -1.53 -5.52 -16.94
N VAL A 195 -1.11 -5.92 -15.73
CA VAL A 195 -1.95 -6.67 -14.79
C VAL A 195 -2.05 -5.90 -13.49
N ASP A 196 -3.27 -5.59 -13.06
CA ASP A 196 -3.59 -4.96 -11.77
C ASP A 196 -4.25 -5.99 -10.85
N LEU A 197 -3.90 -6.00 -9.56
CA LEU A 197 -4.46 -6.92 -8.57
C LEU A 197 -5.43 -6.16 -7.67
N GLY A 198 -6.63 -6.71 -7.45
CA GLY A 198 -7.68 -6.05 -6.68
C GLY A 198 -8.48 -7.00 -5.80
N VAL A 199 -9.29 -6.41 -4.92
CA VAL A 199 -10.17 -7.18 -4.01
C VAL A 199 -11.41 -7.73 -4.75
N ASN A 200 -11.90 -6.98 -5.75
CA ASN A 200 -13.08 -7.37 -6.53
C ASN A 200 -12.70 -8.28 -7.71
N ASN A 201 -11.54 -8.04 -8.29
CA ASN A 201 -10.95 -8.88 -9.33
C ASN A 201 -9.55 -9.26 -8.86
N LEU A 202 -9.31 -10.55 -8.67
CA LEU A 202 -7.99 -11.09 -8.29
C LEU A 202 -6.91 -10.54 -9.21
N ALA A 203 -7.22 -10.42 -10.50
CA ALA A 203 -6.40 -9.74 -11.48
C ALA A 203 -7.27 -9.05 -12.55
N VAL A 204 -6.76 -7.96 -13.12
CA VAL A 204 -7.32 -7.28 -14.29
C VAL A 204 -6.20 -7.03 -15.28
N ALA A 205 -6.33 -7.55 -16.49
CA ALA A 205 -5.38 -7.31 -17.56
C ALA A 205 -5.80 -6.12 -18.43
N SER A 206 -4.82 -5.39 -18.97
CA SER A 206 -5.01 -4.30 -19.95
C SER A 206 -5.67 -4.76 -21.26
N THR A 207 -5.74 -6.07 -21.49
CA THR A 207 -6.55 -6.68 -22.56
C THR A 207 -8.05 -6.70 -22.25
N GLY A 208 -8.49 -6.14 -21.11
CA GLY A 208 -9.89 -6.16 -20.67
C GLY A 208 -10.30 -7.52 -20.11
N ARG A 209 -9.34 -8.39 -19.77
CA ARG A 209 -9.61 -9.67 -19.13
C ARG A 209 -9.67 -9.48 -17.62
N PHE A 210 -10.80 -9.85 -17.03
CA PHE A 210 -11.03 -9.79 -15.60
C PHE A 210 -10.99 -11.20 -15.03
N TRP A 211 -10.26 -11.37 -13.94
CA TRP A 211 -10.32 -12.57 -13.11
C TRP A 211 -11.08 -12.20 -11.85
N SER A 212 -12.37 -12.54 -11.82
CA SER A 212 -13.24 -12.22 -10.70
C SER A 212 -12.75 -12.89 -9.41
N ALA A 213 -12.91 -12.19 -8.29
CA ALA A 213 -12.73 -12.77 -6.96
C ALA A 213 -14.00 -13.44 -6.43
N ASP A 214 -15.08 -13.57 -7.22
CA ASP A 214 -16.38 -14.08 -6.74
C ASP A 214 -16.29 -15.48 -6.14
N GLU A 215 -15.65 -16.42 -6.84
CA GLU A 215 -15.47 -17.78 -6.35
C GLU A 215 -14.62 -17.80 -5.07
N PHE A 216 -13.52 -17.05 -5.06
CA PHE A 216 -12.67 -16.90 -3.88
C PHE A 216 -13.45 -16.33 -2.69
N ASN A 217 -14.22 -15.27 -2.91
CA ASN A 217 -15.04 -14.62 -1.90
C ASN A 217 -16.22 -15.51 -1.45
N HIS A 218 -16.77 -16.35 -2.33
CA HIS A 218 -17.76 -17.36 -1.97
C HIS A 218 -17.15 -18.40 -1.03
N TRP A 219 -16.01 -18.99 -1.39
CA TRP A 219 -15.33 -19.96 -0.53
C TRP A 219 -14.89 -19.36 0.79
N ARG A 220 -14.37 -18.13 0.79
CA ARG A 220 -14.04 -17.41 2.02
C ARG A 220 -15.26 -17.30 2.95
N ARG A 221 -16.43 -16.91 2.42
CA ARG A 221 -17.69 -16.85 3.19
C ARG A 221 -18.13 -18.22 3.70
N GLU A 222 -18.00 -19.27 2.90
CA GLU A 222 -18.29 -20.66 3.30
C GLU A 222 -17.38 -21.11 4.46
N TYR A 223 -16.07 -20.81 4.39
CA TYR A 223 -15.13 -21.11 5.46
C TYR A 223 -15.44 -20.32 6.74
N GLU A 224 -15.74 -19.03 6.63
CA GLU A 224 -16.15 -18.20 7.77
C GLU A 224 -17.42 -18.76 8.44
N THR A 225 -18.41 -19.16 7.64
CA THR A 225 -19.68 -19.74 8.12
C THR A 225 -19.46 -21.08 8.82
N ARG A 226 -18.68 -21.99 8.22
CA ARG A 226 -18.37 -23.30 8.81
C ARG A 226 -17.53 -23.16 10.07
N ARG A 227 -16.56 -22.25 10.09
CA ARG A 227 -15.76 -21.95 11.28
C ARG A 227 -16.63 -21.44 12.42
N ALA A 228 -17.55 -20.51 12.15
CA ALA A 228 -18.50 -20.02 13.15
C ALA A 228 -19.41 -21.14 13.69
N SER A 229 -19.91 -22.02 12.80
CA SER A 229 -20.73 -23.17 13.20
C SER A 229 -19.96 -24.18 14.07
N LEU A 230 -18.71 -24.51 13.70
CA LEU A 230 -17.85 -25.40 14.49
C LEU A 230 -17.49 -24.78 15.84
N GLN A 231 -17.20 -23.48 15.90
CA GLN A 231 -16.96 -22.75 17.15
C GLN A 231 -18.20 -22.77 18.05
N GLN A 232 -19.39 -22.60 17.48
CA GLN A 232 -20.65 -22.66 18.22
C GLN A 232 -20.99 -24.08 18.71
N CYS A 233 -20.59 -25.12 17.97
CA CYS A 233 -20.75 -26.52 18.37
C CYS A 233 -19.93 -26.86 19.62
N GLY A 234 -18.73 -26.28 19.77
CA GLY A 234 -17.94 -26.32 21.01
C GLY A 234 -17.40 -27.70 21.43
N SER A 235 -17.53 -28.72 20.58
CA SER A 235 -17.00 -30.06 20.86
C SER A 235 -15.48 -30.13 20.62
N ARG A 236 -14.80 -31.07 21.29
CA ARG A 236 -13.36 -31.30 21.09
C ARG A 236 -13.02 -31.54 19.62
N HIS A 237 -13.80 -32.37 18.92
CA HIS A 237 -13.61 -32.63 17.49
C HIS A 237 -13.86 -31.40 16.60
N ALA A 238 -14.75 -30.48 16.99
CA ALA A 238 -14.92 -29.22 16.27
C ALA A 238 -13.69 -28.32 16.43
N HIS A 239 -13.06 -28.33 17.61
CA HIS A 239 -11.82 -27.59 17.88
C HIS A 239 -10.63 -28.17 17.10
N GLU A 240 -10.43 -29.50 17.18
CA GLU A 240 -9.38 -30.22 16.44
C GLU A 240 -9.49 -30.01 14.92
N ASN A 241 -10.71 -30.00 14.36
CA ASN A 241 -10.92 -29.73 12.94
C ASN A 241 -10.54 -28.29 12.57
N ILE A 242 -10.87 -27.29 13.37
CA ILE A 242 -10.47 -25.89 13.10
C ILE A 242 -8.95 -25.75 13.14
N GLU A 243 -8.26 -26.38 14.10
CA GLU A 243 -6.80 -26.31 14.23
C GLU A 243 -6.07 -27.00 13.07
N SER A 244 -6.67 -28.04 12.49
CA SER A 244 -6.08 -28.74 11.32
C SER A 244 -6.11 -27.93 10.03
N VAL A 245 -6.94 -26.88 9.93
CA VAL A 245 -7.03 -26.03 8.75
C VAL A 245 -5.84 -25.06 8.71
N GLY A 246 -4.79 -25.45 7.98
CA GLY A 246 -3.57 -24.66 7.80
C GLY A 246 -2.25 -25.42 8.02
N GLN A 247 -2.32 -26.71 8.37
CA GLN A 247 -1.18 -27.63 8.33
C GLN A 247 -0.94 -28.21 6.93
#